data_AF-A0A8X6FA79-F1
#
_entry.id   AF-A0A8X6FA79-F1
#
_cell.length_a   1.000
_cell.length_b   1.000
_cell.length_c   1.000
_cell.angle_alpha   90.00
_cell.angle_beta   90.00
_cell.angle_gamma   90.00
#
_symmetry.space_group_name_H-M   'P 1'
#
loop_
_entity.id
_entity.type
_entity.pdbx_description
1 polymer ?
#
loop_
_entity_poly.entity_id
_entity_poly.type
_entity_poly.pdbx_seq_one_letter_code
_entity_poly.pdbx_strand_id
1 'polypeptide(L)'
;MDLKSLIHIKQDVQKITKLQDSGEISTNEALFYFLRMHDFDDNRKLDGHELLAAMSHALEHHENEKPMNMEEKESIVDSFFSYDDNQDGFISYPELRKHLSTDEKEVP
;
A
#
# COMPACT_ATOMS: atom_id res chain seq x y z
N MET A 1 -1.66 12.40 -16.63
CA MET A 1 -2.47 11.99 -15.47
C MET A 1 -3.43 13.10 -15.11
N ASP A 2 -4.73 12.81 -15.13
CA ASP A 2 -5.80 13.79 -14.89
C ASP A 2 -6.04 13.96 -13.38
N LEU A 3 -6.22 15.21 -12.93
CA LEU A 3 -6.44 15.59 -11.52
C LEU A 3 -7.66 14.88 -10.89
N LYS A 4 -8.57 14.38 -11.73
CA LYS A 4 -9.79 13.66 -11.37
C LYS A 4 -9.54 12.23 -10.90
N SER A 5 -8.44 11.61 -11.34
CA SER A 5 -8.05 10.25 -10.91
C SER A 5 -7.53 10.26 -9.46
N LEU A 6 -6.83 11.32 -9.05
CA LEU A 6 -6.31 11.49 -7.68
C LEU A 6 -7.41 11.60 -6.62
N ILE A 7 -8.58 12.13 -7.00
CA ILE A 7 -9.74 12.30 -6.10
C ILE A 7 -10.48 10.96 -5.90
N HIS A 8 -10.55 10.09 -6.91
CA HIS A 8 -11.13 8.75 -6.77
C HIS A 8 -10.29 7.88 -5.83
N ILE A 9 -8.97 7.91 -6.00
CA ILE A 9 -8.03 7.13 -5.18
C ILE A 9 -8.11 7.53 -3.70
N LYS A 10 -8.26 8.83 -3.38
CA LYS A 10 -8.48 9.32 -2.00
C LYS A 10 -9.73 8.76 -1.34
N GLN A 11 -10.81 8.57 -2.09
CA GLN A 11 -12.06 8.03 -1.53
C GLN A 11 -12.03 6.50 -1.39
N ASP A 12 -11.28 5.80 -2.24
CA ASP A 12 -11.22 4.35 -2.22
C ASP A 12 -10.29 3.84 -1.10
N VAL A 13 -9.14 4.48 -0.84
CA VAL A 13 -8.25 4.12 0.28
C VAL A 13 -8.96 4.24 1.63
N GLN A 14 -9.66 5.36 1.86
CA GLN A 14 -10.40 5.54 3.11
C GLN A 14 -11.55 4.55 3.30
N LYS A 15 -12.18 4.11 2.20
CA LYS A 15 -13.18 3.05 2.26
C LYS A 15 -12.53 1.73 2.59
N ILE A 16 -11.41 1.37 1.96
CA ILE A 16 -10.75 0.07 2.16
C ILE A 16 -10.19 -0.07 3.57
N THR A 17 -9.55 0.97 4.13
CA THR A 17 -9.11 0.96 5.53
C THR A 17 -10.28 0.80 6.50
N LYS A 18 -11.39 1.53 6.28
CA LYS A 18 -12.60 1.37 7.11
C LYS A 18 -13.25 0.00 6.95
N LEU A 19 -13.26 -0.54 5.73
CA LEU A 19 -13.80 -1.87 5.43
C LEU A 19 -12.95 -2.96 6.11
N GLN A 20 -11.62 -2.80 6.15
CA GLN A 20 -10.72 -3.69 6.89
C GLN A 20 -10.97 -3.60 8.40
N ASP A 21 -11.06 -2.38 8.98
CA ASP A 21 -11.38 -2.17 10.40
C ASP A 21 -12.75 -2.74 10.79
N SER A 22 -13.71 -2.73 9.87
CA SER A 22 -15.05 -3.32 10.07
C SER A 22 -15.11 -4.84 9.87
N GLY A 23 -14.02 -5.47 9.39
CA GLY A 23 -13.98 -6.90 9.06
C GLY A 23 -14.77 -7.28 7.80
N GLU A 24 -15.18 -6.30 6.99
CA GLU A 24 -15.94 -6.52 5.75
C GLU A 24 -15.08 -7.04 4.60
N ILE A 25 -13.75 -6.86 4.67
CA ILE A 25 -12.79 -7.39 3.70
C ILE A 25 -11.64 -8.11 4.40
N SER A 26 -11.15 -9.19 3.79
CA SER A 26 -9.97 -9.90 4.29
C SER A 26 -8.68 -9.11 4.08
N THR A 27 -7.63 -9.46 4.82
CA THR A 27 -6.26 -8.92 4.63
C THR A 27 -5.79 -9.08 3.19
N ASN A 28 -6.10 -10.23 2.55
CA ASN A 28 -5.73 -10.49 1.17
C ASN A 28 -6.44 -9.55 0.18
N GLU A 29 -7.71 -9.21 0.45
CA GLU A 29 -8.47 -8.26 -0.35
C GLU A 29 -7.97 -6.83 -0.14
N ALA A 30 -7.68 -6.44 1.11
CA ALA A 30 -7.10 -5.13 1.41
C ALA A 30 -5.75 -4.94 0.72
N LEU A 31 -4.87 -5.94 0.74
CA LEU A 31 -3.59 -5.93 0.02
C LEU A 31 -3.79 -5.84 -1.51
N PHE A 32 -4.78 -6.56 -2.05
CA PHE A 32 -5.09 -6.51 -3.47
C PHE A 32 -5.53 -5.11 -3.89
N TYR A 33 -6.44 -4.51 -3.14
CA TYR A 33 -6.89 -3.15 -3.42
C TYR A 33 -5.76 -2.14 -3.21
N PHE A 34 -4.93 -2.29 -2.18
CA PHE A 34 -3.77 -1.43 -1.95
C PHE A 34 -2.85 -1.40 -3.18
N LEU A 35 -2.52 -2.57 -3.74
CA LEU A 35 -1.72 -2.66 -4.97
C LEU A 35 -2.45 -2.00 -6.14
N ARG A 36 -3.71 -2.34 -6.38
CA ARG A 36 -4.47 -1.78 -7.52
C ARG A 36 -4.68 -0.26 -7.46
N MET A 37 -4.69 0.33 -6.28
CA MET A 37 -4.85 1.78 -6.11
C MET A 37 -3.57 2.58 -6.36
N HIS A 38 -2.40 1.95 -6.17
CA HIS A 38 -1.10 2.61 -6.26
C HIS A 38 -0.27 2.17 -7.48
N ASP A 39 -0.70 1.12 -8.18
CA ASP A 39 -0.20 0.68 -9.49
C ASP A 39 -0.64 1.69 -10.57
N PHE A 40 0.16 2.74 -10.76
CA PHE A 40 -0.16 3.89 -11.59
C PHE A 40 0.10 3.65 -13.08
N ASP A 41 0.96 2.68 -13.40
CA ASP A 41 1.32 2.29 -14.76
C ASP A 41 0.65 0.96 -15.22
N ASP A 42 -0.18 0.35 -14.36
CA ASP A 42 -0.93 -0.90 -14.58
C ASP A 42 -0.02 -2.11 -14.91
N ASN A 43 1.20 -2.12 -14.35
CA ASN A 43 2.15 -3.22 -14.48
C ASN A 43 1.90 -4.36 -13.47
N ARG A 44 0.95 -4.17 -12.53
CA ARG A 44 0.54 -5.11 -11.45
C ARG A 44 1.59 -5.32 -10.37
N LYS A 45 2.51 -4.38 -10.22
CA LYS A 45 3.53 -4.31 -9.19
C LYS A 45 3.60 -2.90 -8.65
N LEU A 46 4.38 -2.71 -7.59
CA LEU A 46 4.64 -1.40 -7.00
C LEU A 46 6.12 -1.09 -7.05
N ASP A 47 6.51 0.02 -7.68
CA ASP A 47 7.86 0.55 -7.59
C ASP A 47 8.02 1.52 -6.41
N GLY A 48 9.27 1.97 -6.17
CA GLY A 48 9.59 2.84 -5.04
C GLY A 48 8.90 4.20 -5.07
N HIS A 49 8.66 4.77 -6.26
CA HIS A 49 7.90 6.01 -6.38
C HIS A 49 6.42 5.79 -6.08
N GLU A 50 5.85 4.66 -6.50
CA GLU A 50 4.45 4.31 -6.23
C GLU A 50 4.22 4.09 -4.72
N LEU A 51 5.16 3.41 -4.05
CA LEU A 51 5.18 3.25 -2.60
C LEU A 51 5.37 4.59 -1.86
N LEU A 52 6.26 5.46 -2.35
CA LEU A 52 6.48 6.79 -1.77
C LEU A 52 5.23 7.67 -1.85
N ALA A 53 4.51 7.59 -2.98
CA ALA A 53 3.23 8.25 -3.18
C ALA A 53 2.16 7.69 -2.23
N ALA A 54 2.11 6.36 -2.05
CA ALA A 54 1.21 5.69 -1.11
C ALA A 54 1.46 6.15 0.34
N MET A 55 2.72 6.23 0.78
CA MET A 55 3.06 6.67 2.14
C MET A 55 2.73 8.14 2.36
N SER A 56 3.03 8.99 1.38
CA SER A 56 2.65 10.41 1.45
C SER A 56 1.12 10.57 1.58
N HIS A 57 0.35 9.69 0.92
CA HIS A 57 -1.10 9.68 1.03
C HIS A 57 -1.58 9.25 2.41
N ALA A 58 -1.07 8.15 2.96
CA ALA A 58 -1.49 7.63 4.26
C ALA A 58 -1.28 8.67 5.38
N LEU A 59 -0.19 9.43 5.31
CA LEU A 59 0.22 10.39 6.32
C LEU A 59 -0.53 11.73 6.24
N GLU A 60 -1.01 12.14 5.06
CA GLU A 60 -1.84 13.34 4.90
C GLU A 60 -3.19 13.27 5.65
N HIS A 61 -3.65 12.05 5.99
CA HIS A 61 -4.92 11.85 6.70
C HIS A 61 -4.79 11.87 8.23
N HIS A 62 -3.57 11.93 8.77
CA HIS A 62 -3.33 12.04 10.20
C HIS A 62 -3.21 13.52 10.56
N GLU A 63 -4.36 14.21 10.70
CA GLU A 63 -4.47 15.67 10.95
C GLU A 63 -3.75 16.16 12.23
N ASN A 64 -3.19 15.25 13.05
CA ASN A 64 -2.45 15.55 14.28
C ASN A 64 -0.98 15.09 14.26
N GLU A 65 -0.47 14.52 13.17
CA GLU A 65 0.92 14.05 13.11
C GLU A 65 1.81 15.03 12.35
N LYS A 66 3.06 15.17 12.82
CA LYS A 66 4.06 15.98 12.12
C LYS A 66 4.19 15.46 10.70
N PRO A 67 4.29 16.35 9.69
CA PRO A 67 4.60 15.91 8.34
C PRO A 67 5.95 15.16 8.39
N MET A 68 5.95 13.88 8.02
CA MET A 68 7.19 13.12 7.89
C MET A 68 8.10 13.81 6.89
N ASN A 69 9.39 13.89 7.23
CA ASN A 69 10.40 14.37 6.30
C ASN A 69 10.62 13.34 5.18
N MET A 70 11.37 13.74 4.15
CA MET A 70 11.66 12.86 3.02
C MET A 70 12.43 11.60 3.46
N GLU A 71 13.38 11.76 4.39
CA GLU A 71 14.22 10.66 4.90
C GLU A 71 13.41 9.57 5.62
N GLU A 72 12.39 9.95 6.39
CA GLU A 72 11.47 9.00 7.04
C GLU A 72 10.66 8.21 6.01
N LYS A 73 10.20 8.90 4.95
CA LYS A 73 9.46 8.23 3.87
C LYS A 73 10.35 7.28 3.08
N GLU A 74 11.57 7.68 2.77
CA GLU A 74 12.58 6.83 2.12
C GLU A 74 12.86 5.59 2.98
N SER A 75 13.06 5.75 4.28
CA SER A 75 13.29 4.64 5.22
C SER A 75 12.12 3.62 5.25
N ILE A 76 10.88 4.11 5.17
CA ILE A 76 9.70 3.23 5.08
C ILE A 76 9.69 2.49 3.73
N VAL A 77 9.95 3.20 2.63
CA VAL A 77 10.03 2.58 1.29
C VAL A 77 11.14 1.52 1.25
N ASP A 78 12.31 1.81 1.79
CA ASP A 78 13.42 0.85 1.92
C ASP A 78 13.02 -0.38 2.74
N SER A 79 12.22 -0.18 3.80
CA SER A 79 11.68 -1.28 4.58
C SER A 79 10.71 -2.15 3.77
N PHE A 80 9.91 -1.57 2.88
CA PHE A 80 9.07 -2.33 1.95
C PHE A 80 9.89 -3.13 0.93
N PHE A 81 11.01 -2.60 0.47
CA PHE A 81 11.93 -3.32 -0.43
C PHE A 81 12.60 -4.53 0.23
N SER A 82 12.52 -4.67 1.56
CA SER A 82 12.91 -5.94 2.21
C SER A 82 12.00 -7.12 1.81
N TYR A 83 10.82 -6.85 1.26
CA TYR A 83 9.88 -7.84 0.75
C TYR A 83 10.09 -8.18 -0.74
N ASP A 84 10.98 -7.46 -1.43
CA ASP A 84 11.39 -7.75 -2.82
C ASP A 84 12.30 -8.99 -2.84
N ASP A 85 11.68 -10.17 -2.82
CA ASP A 85 12.39 -11.45 -2.79
C ASP A 85 13.25 -11.69 -4.04
N ASN A 86 12.84 -11.15 -5.19
CA ASN A 86 13.49 -11.39 -6.46
C ASN A 86 14.47 -10.26 -6.87
N GLN A 87 14.48 -9.16 -6.10
CA GLN A 87 15.33 -7.99 -6.27
C GLN A 87 15.18 -7.34 -7.67
N ASP A 88 13.97 -7.37 -8.23
CA ASP A 88 13.67 -6.77 -9.54
C ASP A 88 13.35 -5.27 -9.44
N GLY A 89 13.30 -4.71 -8.23
CA GLY A 89 12.99 -3.31 -7.98
C GLY A 89 11.48 -3.03 -7.94
N PHE A 90 10.65 -4.07 -7.88
CA PHE A 90 9.22 -3.97 -7.76
C PHE A 90 8.69 -4.92 -6.68
N ILE A 91 7.57 -4.54 -6.07
CA ILE A 91 6.84 -5.37 -5.13
C ILE A 91 5.57 -5.88 -5.78
N SER A 92 5.49 -7.19 -6.00
CA SER A 92 4.32 -7.85 -6.57
C SER A 92 3.32 -8.30 -5.51
N TYR A 93 2.08 -8.58 -5.92
CA TYR A 93 1.05 -9.13 -5.01
C TYR A 93 1.49 -10.43 -4.31
N PRO A 94 2.12 -11.41 -4.98
CA PRO A 94 2.67 -12.59 -4.30
C PRO A 94 3.71 -12.28 -3.22
N GLU A 95 4.58 -11.30 -3.46
CA GLU A 95 5.59 -10.87 -2.48
C GLU A 95 4.93 -10.20 -1.26
N LEU A 96 4.01 -9.26 -1.48
CA LEU A 96 3.21 -8.67 -0.39
C LEU A 96 2.50 -9.73 0.43
N ARG A 97 1.82 -10.66 -0.23
CA ARG A 97 1.06 -11.72 0.44
C ARG A 97 1.99 -12.61 1.27
N LYS A 98 3.16 -12.97 0.74
CA LYS A 98 4.11 -13.85 1.44
C LYS A 98 4.62 -13.22 2.75
N HIS A 99 4.85 -11.90 2.75
CA HIS A 99 5.41 -11.20 3.91
C HIS A 99 4.36 -10.61 4.86
N LEU A 100 3.16 -10.29 4.37
CA LEU A 100 2.09 -9.62 5.15
C LEU A 100 0.90 -10.52 5.50
N SER A 101 0.71 -11.66 4.81
CA SER A 101 -0.39 -12.61 5.11
C SER A 101 0.01 -13.65 6.15
N THR A 102 0.60 -13.23 7.28
CA THR A 102 0.94 -14.14 8.38
C THR A 102 -0.26 -14.62 9.21
N ASP A 103 -1.51 -14.25 8.89
CA ASP A 103 -2.71 -14.59 9.68
C ASP A 103 -3.69 -15.55 8.98
N GLU A 104 -3.21 -16.45 8.09
CA GLU A 104 -4.04 -17.58 7.61
C GLU A 104 -3.39 -18.95 7.91
N LYS A 105 -2.60 -19.04 8.98
CA LYS A 105 -2.31 -20.34 9.59
C LYS A 105 -3.17 -20.53 10.83
N GLU A 106 -3.98 -21.58 10.75
CA GLU A 106 -4.79 -22.22 11.80
C GLU A 106 -6.26 -21.77 11.90
N VAL A 107 -7.09 -22.31 11.01
CA VAL A 107 -8.38 -22.90 11.45
C VAL A 107 -8.25 -24.41 11.27
N PRO A 108 -8.40 -25.22 12.34
CA PRO A 108 -8.28 -26.68 12.30
C PRO A 108 -9.38 -27.36 11.49
#